data_AF-A0A7V8XG64-F1
#
_entry.id   AF-A0A7V8XG64-F1
#
_cell.length_a   1.000
_cell.length_b   1.000
_cell.length_c   1.000
_cell.angle_alpha   90.00
_cell.angle_beta   90.00
_cell.angle_gamma   90.00
#
_symmetry.space_group_name_H-M   'P 1'
#
loop_
_entity.id
_entity.type
_entity.pdbx_description
1 polymer ?
#
loop_
_entity_poly.entity_id
_entity_poly.type
_entity_poly.pdbx_seq_one_letter_code
_entity_poly.pdbx_strand_id
1 'polypeptide(L)'
;MNPPPNTPAAGREDPSRSEVALDPLVKSYRKLADVFHELLSEQSLDDLLHRIADTVGELVPYDDITFYEADEANRELKAVYASGSDAAQVLADPPFPFGVGITGWAVERREPVLANRAELDPRVRFVHDTP
;
A
#
# COMPACT_ATOMS: atom_id res chain seq x y z
N MET A 1 58.71 37.21 40.29
CA MET A 1 57.31 37.12 39.79
C MET A 1 57.39 36.66 38.33
N ASN A 2 56.67 35.59 37.98
CA ASN A 2 56.64 34.82 36.70
C ASN A 2 56.08 35.64 35.49
N PRO A 3 56.07 35.17 34.21
CA PRO A 3 55.91 33.76 33.76
C PRO A 3 56.80 33.29 32.56
N PRO A 4 56.74 32.00 32.16
CA PRO A 4 57.38 31.48 30.95
C PRO A 4 56.39 31.39 29.76
N PRO A 5 56.89 31.40 28.51
CA PRO A 5 56.29 30.59 27.44
C PRO A 5 57.38 29.99 26.53
N ASN A 6 57.23 28.97 25.71
CA ASN A 6 56.22 27.97 25.39
C ASN A 6 57.02 26.93 24.55
N THR A 7 56.63 25.65 24.53
CA THR A 7 57.01 24.76 23.43
C THR A 7 55.74 24.16 22.85
N PRO A 8 55.58 24.15 21.50
CA PRO A 8 54.30 23.90 20.86
C PRO A 8 54.08 22.42 20.49
N ALA A 9 52.78 22.13 20.31
CA ALA A 9 52.18 21.23 19.32
C ALA A 9 52.44 19.71 19.41
N ALA A 10 51.35 18.99 19.66
CA ALA A 10 51.03 17.79 18.91
C ALA A 10 49.56 17.91 18.45
N GLY A 11 49.36 17.76 17.13
CA GLY A 11 48.11 18.04 16.43
C GLY A 11 46.95 17.14 16.84
N ARG A 12 45.75 17.73 16.80
CA ARG A 12 44.48 17.02 16.77
C ARG A 12 43.97 17.02 15.33
N GLU A 13 43.94 15.85 14.71
CA GLU A 13 42.91 15.56 13.71
C GLU A 13 41.75 14.95 14.48
N ASP A 14 40.61 15.64 14.48
CA ASP A 14 39.42 15.26 15.23
C ASP A 14 38.47 14.45 14.32
N PRO A 15 38.30 13.12 14.52
CA PRO A 15 37.37 12.28 13.76
C PRO A 15 35.89 12.52 14.10
N SER A 16 35.59 13.40 15.06
CA SER A 16 34.25 13.67 15.61
C SER A 16 33.25 14.34 14.63
N ARG A 17 33.72 14.88 13.51
CA ARG A 17 32.88 15.77 12.68
C ARG A 17 31.86 15.05 11.78
N SER A 18 31.91 13.73 11.67
CA SER A 18 31.09 12.93 10.74
C SER A 18 29.89 12.22 11.39
N GLU A 19 29.93 11.93 12.70
CA GLU A 19 28.84 11.19 13.39
C GLU A 19 27.64 12.08 13.75
N VAL A 20 27.85 13.38 13.98
CA VAL A 20 26.83 14.29 14.51
C VAL A 20 25.79 14.73 13.46
N ALA A 21 26.08 14.54 12.17
CA ALA A 21 25.18 14.96 11.07
C ALA A 21 24.10 13.91 10.71
N LEU A 22 24.26 12.66 11.14
CA LEU A 22 23.31 11.58 10.85
C LEU A 22 22.09 11.62 11.79
N ASP A 23 22.30 12.06 13.03
CA ASP A 23 21.25 12.02 14.07
C ASP A 23 20.08 12.98 13.79
N PRO A 24 20.30 14.25 13.35
CA PRO A 24 19.21 15.14 12.98
C PRO A 24 18.42 14.65 11.76
N LEU A 25 19.11 14.10 10.75
CA LEU A 25 18.49 13.59 9.54
C LEU A 25 17.68 12.31 9.81
N VAL A 26 18.24 11.37 10.55
CA VAL A 26 17.55 10.13 10.98
C VAL A 26 16.34 10.48 11.86
N LYS A 27 16.46 11.49 12.72
CA LYS A 27 15.32 12.00 13.52
C LYS A 27 14.24 12.63 12.64
N SER A 28 14.61 13.38 11.60
CA SER A 28 13.66 13.90 10.61
C SER A 28 12.97 12.79 9.81
N TYR A 29 13.70 11.74 9.39
CA TYR A 29 13.11 10.59 8.70
C TYR A 29 12.16 9.78 9.60
N ARG A 30 12.53 9.53 10.87
CA ARG A 30 11.64 8.87 11.84
C ARG A 30 10.38 9.70 12.06
N LYS A 31 10.51 11.01 12.24
CA LYS A 31 9.36 11.90 12.42
C LYS A 31 8.46 11.96 11.19
N LEU A 32 9.02 11.90 9.99
CA LEU A 32 8.26 11.79 8.75
C LEU A 32 7.53 10.44 8.66
N ALA A 33 8.21 9.33 9.00
CA ALA A 33 7.62 8.00 9.03
C ALA A 33 6.52 7.89 10.11
N ASP A 34 6.70 8.51 11.26
CA ASP A 34 5.71 8.59 12.34
C ASP A 34 4.48 9.38 11.88
N VAL A 35 4.65 10.52 11.18
CA VAL A 35 3.54 11.29 10.60
C VAL A 35 2.84 10.53 9.47
N PHE A 36 3.58 9.84 8.60
CA PHE A 36 2.99 8.95 7.62
C PHE A 36 2.23 7.82 8.29
N HIS A 37 2.79 7.22 9.33
CA HIS A 37 2.14 6.18 10.11
C HIS A 37 0.89 6.73 10.80
N GLU A 38 0.92 7.94 11.35
CA GLU A 38 -0.20 8.61 12.01
C GLU A 38 -1.33 8.91 11.01
N LEU A 39 -0.99 9.48 9.84
CA LEU A 39 -1.91 9.71 8.71
C LEU A 39 -2.48 8.42 8.11
N LEU A 40 -1.72 7.32 8.15
CA LEU A 40 -2.16 5.98 7.77
C LEU A 40 -2.90 5.26 8.91
N SER A 41 -2.71 5.67 10.17
CA SER A 41 -3.28 5.02 11.36
C SER A 41 -4.59 5.63 11.82
N GLU A 42 -4.88 6.89 11.45
CA GLU A 42 -6.16 7.55 11.73
C GLU A 42 -7.26 7.19 10.72
N GLN A 43 -6.90 6.63 9.56
CA GLN A 43 -7.84 6.14 8.56
C GLN A 43 -7.97 4.62 8.70
N SER A 44 -9.19 4.12 8.82
CA SER A 44 -9.44 2.69 8.70
C SER A 44 -8.98 2.19 7.32
N LEU A 45 -8.71 0.89 7.18
CA LEU A 45 -8.42 0.30 5.87
C LEU A 45 -9.53 0.66 4.87
N ASP A 46 -10.78 0.70 5.34
CA ASP A 46 -11.94 1.10 4.55
C ASP A 46 -11.83 2.54 4.05
N ASP A 47 -11.44 3.50 4.91
CA ASP A 47 -11.27 4.91 4.51
C ASP A 47 -10.16 5.08 3.47
N LEU A 48 -9.05 4.35 3.65
CA LEU A 48 -7.93 4.37 2.70
C LEU A 48 -8.35 3.82 1.34
N LEU A 49 -8.99 2.65 1.30
CA LEU A 49 -9.46 2.03 0.06
C LEU A 49 -10.54 2.88 -0.62
N HIS A 50 -11.43 3.50 0.15
CA HIS A 50 -12.41 4.46 -0.36
C HIS A 50 -11.73 5.64 -1.04
N ARG A 51 -10.73 6.25 -0.41
CA ARG A 51 -9.99 7.37 -1.00
C ARG A 51 -9.21 6.98 -2.26
N ILE A 52 -8.68 5.76 -2.31
CA ILE A 52 -8.02 5.23 -3.51
C ILE A 52 -9.04 5.06 -4.63
N ALA A 53 -10.20 4.47 -4.36
CA ALA A 53 -11.29 4.35 -5.33
C ALA A 53 -11.69 5.72 -5.89
N ASP A 54 -11.99 6.69 -5.03
CA ASP A 54 -12.33 8.07 -5.45
C ASP A 54 -11.28 8.67 -6.38
N THR A 55 -9.99 8.53 -6.01
CA THR A 55 -8.88 9.05 -6.81
C THR A 55 -8.78 8.36 -8.19
N VAL A 56 -9.04 7.04 -8.25
CA VAL A 56 -9.10 6.31 -9.52
C VAL A 56 -10.29 6.81 -10.37
N GLY A 57 -11.42 7.11 -9.74
CA GLY A 57 -12.62 7.63 -10.40
C GLY A 57 -12.42 9.00 -11.06
N GLU A 58 -11.49 9.81 -10.54
CA GLU A 58 -11.07 11.06 -11.20
C GLU A 58 -10.29 10.83 -12.51
N LEU A 59 -9.63 9.67 -12.66
CA LEU A 59 -8.80 9.33 -13.81
C LEU A 59 -9.54 8.49 -14.86
N VAL A 60 -10.35 7.54 -14.40
CA VAL A 60 -11.08 6.60 -15.25
C VAL A 60 -12.50 6.49 -14.72
N PRO A 61 -13.50 6.94 -15.48
CA PRO A 61 -14.91 6.73 -15.12
C PRO A 61 -15.22 5.24 -15.04
N TYR A 62 -15.84 4.81 -13.94
CA TYR A 62 -16.34 3.46 -13.72
C TYR A 62 -17.69 3.52 -13.01
N ASP A 63 -18.51 2.48 -13.19
CA ASP A 63 -19.74 2.30 -12.41
C ASP A 63 -19.41 1.69 -11.04
N ASP A 64 -18.56 0.64 -11.04
CA ASP A 64 -18.18 -0.11 -9.85
C ASP A 64 -16.64 -0.37 -9.81
N ILE A 65 -16.08 -0.45 -8.60
CA ILE A 65 -14.70 -0.88 -8.35
C ILE A 65 -14.65 -1.83 -7.15
N THR A 66 -13.77 -2.83 -7.21
CA THR A 66 -13.58 -3.79 -6.11
C THR A 66 -12.09 -4.02 -5.89
N PHE A 67 -11.67 -4.01 -4.63
CA PHE A 67 -10.34 -4.42 -4.22
C PHE A 67 -10.40 -5.77 -3.50
N TYR A 68 -9.54 -6.68 -3.93
CA TYR A 68 -9.38 -8.00 -3.31
C TYR A 68 -8.05 -8.05 -2.57
N GLU A 69 -8.09 -8.52 -1.33
CA GLU A 69 -6.91 -8.98 -0.62
C GLU A 69 -6.53 -10.36 -1.13
N ALA A 70 -5.25 -10.54 -1.43
CA ALA A 70 -4.68 -11.80 -1.87
C ALA A 70 -3.94 -12.47 -0.71
N ASP A 71 -4.53 -13.52 -0.15
CA ASP A 71 -3.84 -14.39 0.80
C ASP A 71 -2.93 -15.34 0.02
N GLU A 72 -1.65 -14.99 -0.11
CA GLU A 72 -0.69 -15.82 -0.84
C GLU A 72 -0.43 -17.18 -0.18
N ALA A 73 -0.60 -17.29 1.15
CA ALA A 73 -0.32 -18.52 1.88
C ALA A 73 -1.41 -19.57 1.57
N ASN A 74 -2.67 -19.15 1.57
CA ASN A 74 -3.81 -20.01 1.23
C ASN A 74 -4.15 -20.01 -0.27
N ARG A 75 -3.57 -19.07 -1.04
CA ARG A 75 -3.87 -18.80 -2.47
C ARG A 75 -5.34 -18.47 -2.70
N GLU A 76 -5.89 -17.59 -1.88
CA GLU A 76 -7.29 -17.17 -1.92
C GLU A 76 -7.41 -15.65 -2.04
N LEU A 77 -8.50 -15.22 -2.68
CA LEU A 77 -8.88 -13.82 -2.85
C LEU A 77 -10.13 -13.54 -2.05
N LYS A 78 -10.12 -12.45 -1.29
CA LYS A 78 -11.28 -11.97 -0.53
C LYS A 78 -11.51 -10.50 -0.85
N ALA A 79 -12.75 -10.13 -1.17
CA ALA A 79 -13.10 -8.72 -1.33
C ALA A 79 -12.92 -7.99 0.01
N VAL A 80 -12.18 -6.89 -0.01
CA VAL A 80 -11.96 -6.02 1.17
C VAL A 80 -12.56 -4.63 0.98
N TYR A 81 -12.90 -4.29 -0.26
CA TYR A 81 -13.65 -3.07 -0.59
C TYR A 81 -14.43 -3.30 -1.88
N ALA A 82 -15.66 -2.81 -1.94
CA ALA A 82 -16.45 -2.76 -3.15
C ALA A 82 -17.29 -1.47 -3.17
N SER A 83 -17.49 -0.91 -4.36
CA SER A 83 -18.48 0.13 -4.64
C SER A 83 -19.57 -0.42 -5.54
N GLY A 84 -20.62 0.37 -5.76
CA GLY A 84 -21.69 0.02 -6.69
C GLY A 84 -22.96 -0.49 -6.05
N SER A 85 -23.92 -0.86 -6.90
CA SER A 85 -25.22 -1.40 -6.45
C SER A 85 -25.10 -2.74 -5.73
N ASP A 86 -24.11 -3.54 -6.10
CA ASP A 86 -23.92 -4.91 -5.59
C ASP A 86 -22.76 -5.03 -4.60
N ALA A 87 -22.26 -3.91 -4.08
CA ALA A 87 -21.12 -3.87 -3.18
C ALA A 87 -21.28 -4.79 -1.95
N ALA A 88 -22.49 -4.85 -1.38
CA ALA A 88 -22.77 -5.69 -0.22
C ALA A 88 -22.64 -7.18 -0.54
N GLN A 89 -23.11 -7.61 -1.72
CA GLN A 89 -23.02 -8.98 -2.20
C GLN A 89 -21.57 -9.35 -2.51
N VAL A 90 -20.82 -8.45 -3.16
CA VAL A 90 -19.39 -8.64 -3.44
C VAL A 90 -18.58 -8.78 -2.15
N LEU A 91 -18.85 -7.97 -1.12
CA LEU A 91 -18.16 -8.06 0.17
C LEU A 91 -18.58 -9.29 0.99
N ALA A 92 -19.81 -9.77 0.81
CA ALA A 92 -20.31 -10.99 1.44
C ALA A 92 -19.86 -12.28 0.73
N ASP A 93 -19.33 -12.16 -0.49
CA ASP A 93 -18.85 -13.28 -1.30
C ASP A 93 -17.72 -14.03 -0.58
N PRO A 94 -17.80 -15.38 -0.47
CA PRO A 94 -16.75 -16.13 0.21
C PRO A 94 -15.41 -16.00 -0.52
N PRO A 95 -14.28 -16.12 0.21
CA PRO A 95 -12.97 -16.20 -0.42
C PRO A 95 -12.92 -17.27 -1.50
N PHE A 96 -12.25 -16.98 -2.62
CA PHE A 96 -12.15 -17.89 -3.74
C PHE A 96 -10.71 -18.07 -4.21
N PRO A 97 -10.35 -19.22 -4.83
CA PRO A 97 -8.97 -19.52 -5.16
C PRO A 97 -8.40 -18.63 -6.27
N PHE A 98 -7.07 -18.49 -6.27
CA PHE A 98 -6.34 -18.00 -7.44
C PHE A 98 -6.68 -18.88 -8.66
N GLY A 99 -6.66 -18.28 -9.86
CA GLY A 99 -7.02 -18.95 -11.11
C GLY A 99 -8.52 -19.06 -11.38
N VAL A 100 -9.38 -18.83 -10.37
CA VAL A 100 -10.85 -18.91 -10.51
C VAL A 100 -11.45 -17.54 -10.79
N GLY A 101 -12.33 -17.45 -11.79
CA GLY A 101 -12.85 -16.16 -12.23
C GLY A 101 -11.84 -15.39 -13.08
N ILE A 102 -12.28 -14.30 -13.70
CA ILE A 102 -11.40 -13.38 -14.42
C ILE A 102 -10.35 -12.79 -13.47
N THR A 103 -10.79 -12.37 -12.27
CA THR A 103 -9.91 -11.81 -11.23
C THR A 103 -8.88 -12.82 -10.75
N GLY A 104 -9.28 -14.04 -10.43
CA GLY A 104 -8.34 -15.07 -9.98
C GLY A 104 -7.34 -15.45 -11.07
N TRP A 105 -7.77 -15.52 -12.33
CA TRP A 105 -6.87 -15.75 -13.47
C TRP A 105 -5.83 -14.63 -13.61
N ALA A 106 -6.24 -13.37 -13.48
CA ALA A 106 -5.35 -12.22 -13.56
C ALA A 106 -4.30 -12.22 -12.45
N VAL A 107 -4.71 -12.52 -11.21
CA VAL A 107 -3.82 -12.64 -10.05
C VAL A 107 -2.81 -13.77 -10.24
N GLU A 108 -3.28 -14.95 -10.68
CA GLU A 108 -2.40 -16.12 -10.85
C GLU A 108 -1.29 -15.88 -11.87
N ARG A 109 -1.60 -15.14 -12.94
CA ARG A 109 -0.66 -14.88 -14.04
C ARG A 109 0.09 -13.57 -13.90
N ARG A 110 -0.35 -12.70 -12.98
CA ARG A 110 0.15 -11.34 -12.80
C ARG A 110 0.07 -10.52 -14.08
N GLU A 111 -1.02 -10.70 -14.82
CA GLU A 111 -1.29 -10.05 -16.10
C GLU A 111 -2.60 -9.26 -16.01
N PRO A 112 -2.66 -7.99 -16.44
CA PRO A 112 -3.90 -7.24 -16.50
C PRO A 112 -4.85 -7.82 -17.55
N VAL A 113 -6.15 -7.78 -17.27
CA VAL A 113 -7.18 -8.30 -18.16
C VAL A 113 -8.19 -7.20 -18.49
N LEU A 114 -8.42 -6.98 -19.78
CA LEU A 114 -9.55 -6.20 -20.29
C LEU A 114 -10.59 -7.17 -20.86
N ALA A 115 -11.69 -7.37 -20.14
CA ALA A 115 -12.81 -8.21 -20.57
C ALA A 115 -14.02 -7.32 -20.90
N ASN A 116 -14.11 -6.85 -22.15
CA ASN A 116 -15.17 -5.92 -22.58
C ASN A 116 -16.60 -6.46 -22.38
N ARG A 117 -16.76 -7.79 -22.30
CA ARG A 117 -18.00 -8.50 -21.99
C ARG A 117 -17.72 -9.61 -20.99
N ALA A 118 -17.55 -9.23 -19.72
CA ALA A 118 -17.17 -10.14 -18.66
C ALA A 118 -18.17 -11.29 -18.49
N GLU A 119 -19.47 -11.04 -18.70
CA GLU A 119 -20.55 -12.02 -18.60
C GLU A 119 -20.46 -13.14 -19.65
N LEU A 120 -19.74 -12.90 -20.75
CA LEU A 120 -19.49 -13.88 -21.81
C LEU A 120 -18.07 -14.46 -21.76
N ASP A 121 -17.21 -13.98 -20.86
CA ASP A 121 -15.84 -14.49 -20.75
C ASP A 121 -15.89 -15.92 -20.20
N PRO A 122 -15.24 -16.91 -20.85
CA PRO A 122 -15.29 -18.31 -20.40
C PRO A 122 -14.67 -18.52 -19.00
N ARG A 123 -13.89 -17.56 -18.50
CA ARG A 123 -13.31 -17.60 -17.15
C ARG A 123 -14.25 -17.01 -16.10
N VAL A 124 -15.39 -16.44 -16.49
CA VAL A 124 -16.26 -15.70 -15.57
C VAL A 124 -16.71 -16.58 -14.41
N ARG A 125 -16.73 -15.96 -13.24
CA ARG A 125 -17.33 -16.50 -12.04
C ARG A 125 -18.24 -15.41 -11.49
N PHE A 126 -19.53 -15.68 -11.43
CA PHE A 126 -20.52 -14.75 -10.90
C PHE A 126 -20.46 -14.71 -9.38
N VAL A 127 -20.63 -13.52 -8.82
CA VAL A 127 -20.95 -13.36 -7.40
C VAL A 127 -22.37 -13.86 -7.19
N HIS A 128 -22.62 -14.53 -6.07
CA HIS A 128 -23.96 -15.02 -5.77
C HIS A 128 -24.93 -13.85 -5.54
N ASP A 129 -26.19 -14.02 -5.96
CA ASP A 129 -27.27 -13.04 -5.78
C ASP A 129 -27.03 -11.66 -6.46
N THR A 130 -26.20 -11.62 -7.49
CA THR A 130 -26.08 -10.47 -8.42
C THR A 130 -26.76 -10.76 -9.77
N PRO A 131 -27.27 -9.74 -10.49
CA PRO A 131 -27.98 -9.91 -11.77
C PRO A 131 -27.17 -10.57 -12.89
#